data_AF-A0A9Q9MHE3-F1
#
_entry.id   AF-A0A9Q9MHE3-F1
#
_cell.length_a   1.000
_cell.length_b   1.000
_cell.length_c   1.000
_cell.angle_alpha   90.00
_cell.angle_beta   90.00
_cell.angle_gamma   90.00
#
_symmetry.space_group_name_H-M   'P 1'
#
loop_
_entity.id
_entity.type
_entity.pdbx_description
1 polymer ?
#
loop_
_entity_poly.entity_id
_entity_poly.type
_entity_poly.pdbx_seq_one_letter_code
_entity_poly.pdbx_strand_id
1 'polypeptide(L)'
;MAAECGIDDCGVLAVGRCRDCRTAFCMSHQGRNPATGDGYAALCEPCAARRHAAAGTDRTTGESARDVGPVQRLGDDQRWIMSGQAVRDLTTKGVAALPVIEQRRRTVKLRFGGERVEIDEIEVGTLWLAGRFEWTRPVEGVAETREWNTGLLAEPRGGYPVAAFRHAVARCRVTELGATLVRDGGAELEARAVPLIAQAVRRLLR
;
A
#
# COMPACT_ATOMS: atom_id res chain seq x y z
N MET A 1 8.52 16.83 7.53
CA MET A 1 9.42 15.65 7.56
C MET A 1 8.59 14.44 7.94
N ALA A 2 8.64 13.36 7.16
CA ALA A 2 8.03 12.10 7.58
C ALA A 2 8.82 11.56 8.78
N ALA A 3 8.12 11.24 9.88
CA ALA A 3 8.77 10.72 11.07
C ALA A 3 9.18 9.26 10.86
N GLU A 4 10.40 8.92 11.24
CA GLU A 4 10.84 7.52 11.32
C GLU A 4 10.24 6.87 12.56
N CYS A 5 10.06 5.55 12.52
CA CYS A 5 9.62 4.73 13.63
C CYS A 5 10.65 4.86 14.76
N GLY A 6 10.22 5.37 15.91
CA GLY A 6 11.06 5.57 17.08
C GLY A 6 11.06 4.39 18.04
N ILE A 7 10.83 3.17 17.53
CA ILE A 7 10.87 1.93 18.31
C ILE A 7 12.07 1.14 17.82
N ASP A 8 12.97 0.82 18.75
CA ASP A 8 14.15 -0.02 18.55
C ASP A 8 14.99 0.38 17.32
N ASP A 9 15.16 1.69 17.10
CA ASP A 9 15.88 2.28 15.98
C ASP A 9 15.50 1.70 14.60
N CYS A 10 14.21 1.33 14.46
CA CYS A 10 13.68 0.61 13.30
C CYS A 10 13.98 1.27 11.94
N GLY A 11 14.08 2.61 11.88
CA GLY A 11 14.39 3.35 10.65
C GLY A 11 13.34 3.21 9.53
N VAL A 12 12.23 2.50 9.78
CA VAL A 12 11.07 2.39 8.89
C VAL A 12 10.21 3.62 9.06
N LEU A 13 9.59 4.12 7.97
CA LEU A 13 8.64 5.23 8.07
C LEU A 13 7.51 4.90 9.05
N ALA A 14 7.24 5.84 9.96
CA ALA A 14 6.16 5.68 10.91
C ALA A 14 4.81 5.82 10.22
N VAL A 15 3.91 4.88 10.53
CA VAL A 15 2.53 4.85 10.04
C VAL A 15 1.60 5.71 10.87
N GLY A 16 1.99 6.00 12.10
CA GLY A 16 1.22 6.77 13.06
C GLY A 16 2.05 7.09 14.30
N ARG A 17 1.40 7.72 15.28
CA ARG A 17 1.97 7.96 16.60
C ARG A 17 1.10 7.29 17.65
N CYS A 18 1.74 6.63 18.60
CA CYS A 18 1.03 5.96 19.66
C CYS A 18 0.29 7.00 20.50
N ARG A 19 -0.99 6.80 20.79
CA ARG A 19 -1.77 7.69 21.65
C ARG A 19 -1.26 7.71 23.09
N ASP A 20 -0.64 6.62 23.54
CA ASP A 20 -0.16 6.46 24.91
C ASP A 20 1.22 7.09 25.09
N CYS A 21 2.21 6.69 24.29
CA CYS A 21 3.59 7.15 24.47
C CYS A 21 4.04 8.20 23.45
N ARG A 22 3.18 8.60 22.51
CA ARG A 22 3.46 9.58 21.43
C ARG A 22 4.59 9.20 20.46
N THR A 23 5.27 8.08 20.70
CA THR A 23 6.28 7.48 19.83
C THR A 23 5.70 7.17 18.47
N ALA A 24 6.43 7.55 17.42
CA ALA A 24 6.09 7.21 16.05
C ALA A 24 6.37 5.72 15.83
N PHE A 25 5.44 4.96 15.24
CA PHE A 25 5.60 3.50 15.05
C PHE A 25 5.33 3.11 13.60
N CYS A 26 5.98 2.06 13.10
CA CYS A 26 5.74 1.49 11.77
C CYS A 26 4.68 0.37 11.81
N MET A 27 4.31 -0.21 10.67
CA MET A 27 3.35 -1.33 10.61
C MET A 27 3.80 -2.55 11.44
N SER A 28 5.09 -2.86 11.46
CA SER A 28 5.63 -3.99 12.23
C SER A 28 5.50 -3.77 13.72
N HIS A 29 5.67 -2.53 14.17
CA HIS A 29 5.51 -2.12 15.57
C HIS A 29 4.11 -1.53 15.84
N GLN A 30 3.12 -1.81 14.98
CA GLN A 30 1.73 -1.50 15.26
C GLN A 30 1.19 -2.55 16.23
N GLY A 31 0.59 -2.08 17.32
CA GLY A 31 -0.04 -2.97 18.29
C GLY A 31 -1.21 -3.73 17.67
N ARG A 32 -1.39 -4.98 18.06
CA ARG A 32 -2.44 -5.86 17.53
C ARG A 32 -3.37 -6.37 18.63
N ASN A 33 -4.60 -6.63 18.24
CA ASN A 33 -5.54 -7.39 19.05
C ASN A 33 -5.16 -8.88 18.96
N PRO A 34 -4.82 -9.55 20.07
CA PRO A 34 -4.44 -10.96 20.06
C PRO A 34 -5.61 -11.89 19.72
N ALA A 35 -6.86 -11.46 19.93
CA ALA A 35 -8.03 -12.27 19.63
C ALA A 35 -8.41 -12.23 18.14
N THR A 36 -8.28 -11.07 17.48
CA THR A 36 -8.72 -10.88 16.09
C THR A 36 -7.57 -10.72 15.09
N GLY A 37 -6.35 -10.43 15.56
CA GLY A 37 -5.19 -10.12 14.71
C GLY A 37 -5.16 -8.67 14.18
N ASP A 38 -6.23 -7.91 14.39
CA ASP A 38 -6.39 -6.55 13.85
C ASP A 38 -5.41 -5.57 14.48
N GLY A 39 -4.91 -4.62 13.68
CA GLY A 39 -4.03 -3.55 14.14
C GLY A 39 -4.80 -2.42 14.84
N TYR A 40 -4.25 -1.91 15.94
CA TYR A 40 -4.74 -0.69 16.59
C TYR A 40 -4.21 0.54 15.83
N ALA A 41 -5.11 1.38 15.32
CA ALA A 41 -4.74 2.54 14.49
C ALA A 41 -3.80 3.54 15.20
N ALA A 42 -3.91 3.68 16.52
CA ALA A 42 -3.15 4.66 17.30
C ALA A 42 -2.38 4.02 18.46
N LEU A 43 -1.92 2.78 18.33
CA LEU A 43 -1.19 2.10 19.39
C LEU A 43 0.04 1.40 18.84
N CYS A 44 1.20 1.62 19.47
CA CYS A 44 2.37 0.81 19.17
C CYS A 44 2.31 -0.52 19.89
N GLU A 45 3.07 -1.48 19.39
CA GLU A 45 3.18 -2.83 19.93
C GLU A 45 3.55 -2.86 21.43
N PRO A 46 4.57 -2.11 21.92
CA PRO A 46 4.88 -2.10 23.35
C PRO A 46 3.72 -1.62 24.23
N CYS A 47 2.96 -0.61 23.79
CA CYS A 47 1.79 -0.13 24.53
C CYS A 47 0.62 -1.11 24.48
N ALA A 48 0.43 -1.79 23.35
CA ALA A 48 -0.58 -2.85 23.23
C ALA A 48 -0.27 -4.01 24.17
N ALA A 49 0.98 -4.49 24.19
CA ALA A 49 1.42 -5.55 25.09
C ALA A 49 1.16 -5.19 26.56
N ARG A 50 1.48 -3.95 26.99
CA ARG A 50 1.18 -3.48 28.35
C ARG A 50 -0.31 -3.48 28.69
N ARG A 51 -1.17 -3.02 27.78
CA ARG A 51 -2.62 -3.02 27.97
C ARG A 51 -3.18 -4.43 28.09
N HIS A 52 -2.68 -5.36 27.29
CA HIS A 52 -3.08 -6.77 27.35
C HIS A 52 -2.63 -7.44 28.65
N ALA A 53 -1.42 -7.17 29.11
CA ALA A 53 -0.93 -7.65 30.39
C ALA A 53 -1.77 -7.12 31.56
N ALA A 54 -2.12 -5.83 31.56
CA ALA A 54 -2.99 -5.24 32.57
C ALA A 54 -4.40 -5.85 32.56
N ALA A 55 -5.00 -6.01 31.38
CA ALA A 55 -6.33 -6.63 31.24
C ALA A 55 -6.36 -8.12 31.66
N GLY A 56 -5.24 -8.83 31.52
CA GLY A 56 -5.10 -10.21 32.01
C GLY A 56 -5.02 -10.33 33.52
N THR A 57 -4.63 -9.26 34.22
CA THR A 57 -4.41 -9.24 35.67
C THR A 57 -5.67 -8.83 36.45
N ASP A 58 -6.61 -8.10 35.82
CA ASP A 58 -7.83 -7.53 36.46
C ASP A 58 -9.08 -8.44 36.39
N ARG A 59 -8.93 -9.74 36.13
CA ARG A 59 -10.07 -10.68 36.04
C ARG A 59 -10.74 -11.02 37.38
N THR A 60 -10.40 -10.35 38.48
CA THR A 60 -11.03 -10.51 39.81
C THR A 60 -11.99 -9.40 40.22
N THR A 61 -12.16 -8.32 39.44
CA THR A 61 -13.18 -7.29 39.72
C THR A 61 -14.03 -7.04 38.49
N GLY A 62 -15.24 -7.60 38.52
CA GLY A 62 -16.22 -7.49 37.45
C GLY A 62 -16.76 -6.07 37.30
N GLU A 63 -16.03 -5.19 36.61
CA GLU A 63 -16.55 -3.87 36.24
C GLU A 63 -15.74 -3.22 35.11
N SER A 64 -15.68 -3.79 33.91
CA SER A 64 -15.09 -3.11 32.73
C SER A 64 -15.66 -3.59 31.38
N ALA A 65 -16.94 -3.94 31.33
CA ALA A 65 -17.65 -4.24 30.08
C ALA A 65 -18.40 -3.02 29.50
N ARG A 66 -18.09 -1.79 29.96
CA ARG A 66 -18.77 -0.56 29.52
C ARG A 66 -17.97 0.35 28.58
N ASP A 67 -16.70 0.02 28.29
CA ASP A 67 -15.89 0.79 27.33
C ASP A 67 -15.83 0.18 25.91
N VAL A 68 -16.63 -0.86 25.64
CA VAL A 68 -16.93 -1.28 24.26
C VAL A 68 -18.19 -0.56 23.82
N GLY A 69 -18.08 0.76 23.66
CA GLY A 69 -19.12 1.54 23.01
C GLY A 69 -19.38 1.03 21.58
N PRO A 70 -20.62 1.13 21.06
CA PRO A 70 -20.94 0.66 19.73
C PRO A 70 -20.07 1.39 18.70
N VAL A 71 -19.45 0.60 17.82
CA VAL A 71 -18.69 1.05 16.64
C VAL A 71 -19.66 1.70 15.64
N GLN A 72 -20.18 2.86 15.99
CA GLN A 72 -21.03 3.70 15.15
C GLN A 72 -20.64 5.16 15.34
N ARG A 73 -19.57 5.55 14.62
CA ARG A 73 -19.49 6.71 13.72
C ARG A 73 -18.04 6.77 13.22
N LEU A 74 -17.85 6.22 12.02
CA LEU A 74 -16.72 6.49 11.15
C LEU A 74 -16.70 8.00 10.88
N GLY A 75 -15.88 8.73 11.63
CA GLY A 75 -15.61 10.15 11.50
C GLY A 75 -14.11 10.41 11.58
N ASP A 76 -13.54 10.79 10.44
CA ASP A 76 -12.32 11.56 10.19
C ASP A 76 -10.92 11.22 10.74
N ASP A 77 -10.70 10.30 11.68
CA ASP A 77 -9.36 10.21 12.31
C ASP A 77 -8.74 8.79 12.41
N GLN A 78 -8.64 8.08 11.29
CA GLN A 78 -7.72 6.94 11.20
C GLN A 78 -6.55 7.30 10.27
N ARG A 79 -5.33 7.42 10.82
CA ARG A 79 -4.09 7.59 10.06
C ARG A 79 -3.37 6.25 9.94
N TRP A 80 -3.29 5.86 8.68
CA TRP A 80 -2.71 4.64 8.16
C TRP A 80 -1.50 5.06 7.29
N ILE A 81 -0.43 4.26 7.16
CA ILE A 81 0.27 4.23 5.85
C ILE A 81 -0.51 3.28 4.98
N MET A 82 -1.60 3.82 4.47
CA MET A 82 -2.18 3.33 3.23
C MET A 82 -1.35 3.94 2.11
N SER A 83 -1.33 3.34 0.92
CA SER A 83 -0.81 4.02 -0.28
C SER A 83 -1.31 5.47 -0.39
N GLY A 84 -2.49 5.79 0.15
CA GLY A 84 -3.04 7.14 0.28
C GLY A 84 -2.21 8.16 1.07
N GLN A 85 -1.48 7.78 2.13
CA GLN A 85 -0.60 8.74 2.83
C GLN A 85 0.68 8.98 2.04
N ALA A 86 1.27 7.93 1.45
CA ALA A 86 2.40 8.07 0.54
C ALA A 86 2.04 8.93 -0.67
N VAL A 87 0.86 8.71 -1.27
CA VAL A 87 0.25 9.55 -2.32
C VAL A 87 0.18 11.01 -1.86
N ARG A 88 -0.39 11.28 -0.67
CA ARG A 88 -0.52 12.64 -0.13
C ARG A 88 0.84 13.30 0.09
N ASP A 89 1.79 12.58 0.65
CA ASP A 89 3.13 13.10 0.93
C ASP A 89 3.90 13.39 -0.37
N LEU A 90 3.82 12.49 -1.35
CA LEU A 90 4.41 12.67 -2.68
C LEU A 90 3.79 13.87 -3.40
N THR A 91 2.46 13.99 -3.34
CA THR A 91 1.72 15.14 -3.90
C THR A 91 2.11 16.45 -3.23
N THR A 92 2.15 16.47 -1.89
CA THR A 92 2.51 17.67 -1.10
C THR A 92 3.96 18.10 -1.38
N LYS A 93 4.84 17.14 -1.65
CA LYS A 93 6.23 17.40 -2.06
C LYS A 93 6.40 17.81 -3.52
N GLY A 94 5.32 17.81 -4.31
CA GLY A 94 5.36 18.12 -5.73
C GLY A 94 6.09 17.05 -6.55
N VAL A 95 6.17 15.81 -6.07
CA VAL A 95 6.73 14.70 -6.86
C VAL A 95 5.76 14.39 -7.98
N ALA A 96 6.21 14.58 -9.21
CA ALA A 96 5.40 14.38 -10.40
C ALA A 96 4.91 12.91 -10.48
N ALA A 97 3.60 12.76 -10.66
CA ALA A 97 2.99 11.49 -11.00
C ALA A 97 2.85 11.38 -12.52
N LEU A 98 2.97 10.18 -13.05
CA LEU A 98 2.68 9.87 -14.45
C LEU A 98 1.22 9.44 -14.60
N PRO A 99 0.50 9.88 -15.64
CA PRO A 99 -0.81 9.34 -15.94
C PRO A 99 -0.69 7.85 -16.31
N VAL A 100 -1.66 7.07 -15.84
CA VAL A 100 -1.74 5.64 -16.10
C VAL A 100 -2.72 5.42 -17.25
N ILE A 101 -2.19 4.91 -18.36
CA ILE A 101 -2.94 4.62 -19.57
C ILE A 101 -3.22 3.11 -19.62
N GLU A 102 -4.51 2.74 -19.68
CA GLU A 102 -4.94 1.37 -19.93
C GLU A 102 -5.27 1.20 -21.41
N GLN A 103 -4.60 0.23 -22.06
CA GLN A 103 -4.91 -0.17 -23.42
C GLN A 103 -5.99 -1.25 -23.42
N ARG A 104 -7.19 -0.92 -23.87
CA ARG A 104 -8.31 -1.87 -24.00
C ARG A 104 -8.45 -2.31 -25.45
N ARG A 105 -8.39 -3.62 -25.67
CA ARG A 105 -8.69 -4.20 -26.97
C ARG A 105 -10.20 -4.37 -27.09
N ARG A 106 -10.79 -3.79 -28.14
CA ARG A 106 -12.17 -4.05 -28.53
C ARG A 106 -12.22 -4.61 -29.93
N THR A 107 -13.05 -5.62 -30.14
CA THR A 107 -13.34 -6.12 -31.48
C THR A 107 -14.53 -5.37 -32.03
N VAL A 108 -14.34 -4.68 -33.15
CA VAL A 108 -15.39 -3.91 -33.82
C VAL A 108 -15.78 -4.61 -35.11
N LYS A 109 -17.08 -4.85 -35.28
CA LYS A 109 -17.62 -5.41 -36.52
C LYS A 109 -17.67 -4.33 -37.60
N LEU A 110 -17.06 -4.61 -38.74
CA LEU A 110 -17.08 -3.76 -39.91
C LEU A 110 -18.40 -3.94 -40.67
N ARG A 111 -18.80 -2.88 -41.38
CA ARG A 111 -20.06 -2.84 -42.16
C ARG A 111 -20.18 -3.97 -43.19
N PHE A 112 -19.07 -4.56 -43.62
CA PHE A 112 -19.00 -5.64 -44.61
C PHE A 112 -18.59 -7.00 -44.01
N GLY A 113 -18.90 -7.24 -42.73
CA GLY A 113 -18.77 -8.57 -42.11
C GLY A 113 -17.36 -8.95 -41.61
N GLY A 114 -16.35 -8.12 -41.85
CA GLY A 114 -15.03 -8.30 -41.23
C GLY A 114 -15.01 -7.85 -39.77
N GLU A 115 -14.04 -8.34 -39.00
CA GLU A 115 -13.75 -7.85 -37.65
C GLU A 115 -12.41 -7.13 -37.66
N ARG A 116 -12.32 -6.00 -36.93
CA ARG A 116 -11.04 -5.36 -36.62
C ARG A 116 -10.86 -5.26 -35.12
N VAL A 117 -9.64 -5.46 -34.65
CA VAL A 117 -9.27 -5.16 -33.27
C VAL A 117 -8.85 -3.70 -33.23
N GLU A 118 -9.59 -2.89 -32.47
CA GLU A 118 -9.19 -1.54 -32.09
C GLU A 118 -8.59 -1.57 -30.69
N ILE A 119 -7.62 -0.69 -30.47
CA ILE A 119 -7.00 -0.48 -29.16
C ILE A 119 -7.43 0.92 -28.72
N ASP A 120 -8.27 0.97 -27.68
CA ASP A 120 -8.63 2.21 -27.01
C ASP A 120 -7.60 2.48 -25.91
N GLU A 121 -7.08 3.71 -25.85
CA GLU A 121 -6.22 4.17 -24.77
C GLU A 121 -7.05 5.04 -23.82
N ILE A 122 -7.14 4.63 -22.55
CA ILE A 122 -7.95 5.31 -21.56
C ILE A 122 -7.08 5.65 -20.37
N GLU A 123 -7.08 6.92 -19.95
CA GLU A 123 -6.46 7.31 -18.68
C GLU A 123 -7.32 6.78 -17.52
N VAL A 124 -6.72 5.95 -16.66
CA VAL A 124 -7.40 5.26 -15.55
C VAL A 124 -6.89 5.67 -14.18
N GLY A 125 -5.89 6.55 -14.10
CA GLY A 125 -5.35 7.04 -12.84
C GLY A 125 -3.96 7.65 -13.00
N THR A 126 -3.21 7.70 -11.90
CA THR A 126 -1.82 8.17 -11.90
C THR A 126 -0.92 7.19 -11.14
N LEU A 127 0.39 7.27 -11.34
CA LEU A 127 1.37 6.52 -10.56
C LEU A 127 2.60 7.37 -10.24
N TRP A 128 3.36 6.98 -9.23
CA TRP A 128 4.73 7.43 -9.05
C TRP A 128 5.70 6.32 -9.41
N LEU A 129 6.64 6.62 -10.30
CA LEU A 129 7.67 5.65 -10.69
C LEU A 129 8.65 5.45 -9.53
N ALA A 130 8.67 4.24 -8.97
CA ALA A 130 9.58 3.90 -7.88
C ALA A 130 10.96 3.47 -8.40
N GLY A 131 11.04 2.94 -9.62
CA GLY A 131 12.29 2.50 -10.24
C GLY A 131 12.13 1.19 -11.01
N ARG A 132 13.23 0.45 -11.17
CA ARG A 132 13.25 -0.86 -11.82
C ARG A 132 13.49 -1.95 -10.79
N PHE A 133 12.69 -3.01 -10.84
CA PHE A 133 12.74 -4.12 -9.89
C PHE A 133 12.46 -5.43 -10.60
N GLU A 134 12.92 -6.54 -10.01
CA GLU A 134 12.72 -7.87 -10.54
C GLU A 134 11.30 -8.37 -10.27
N TRP A 135 10.70 -8.94 -11.31
CA TRP A 135 9.41 -9.62 -11.25
C TRP A 135 9.55 -11.01 -11.86
N THR A 136 8.91 -11.98 -11.22
CA THR A 136 8.91 -13.36 -11.69
C THR A 136 7.52 -13.70 -12.22
N ARG A 137 7.49 -14.27 -13.43
CA ARG A 137 6.26 -14.75 -14.03
C ARG A 137 6.42 -16.20 -14.50
N PRO A 138 5.38 -17.03 -14.39
CA PRO A 138 5.38 -18.33 -15.04
C PRO A 138 5.16 -18.13 -16.55
N VAL A 139 6.10 -18.61 -17.37
CA VAL A 139 5.98 -18.69 -18.83
C VAL A 139 6.15 -20.15 -19.21
N GLU A 140 5.09 -20.76 -19.75
CA GLU A 140 5.12 -22.16 -20.22
C GLU A 140 5.62 -23.17 -19.15
N GLY A 141 5.32 -22.90 -17.88
CA GLY A 141 5.73 -23.75 -16.75
C GLY A 141 7.14 -23.49 -16.22
N VAL A 142 7.88 -22.54 -16.79
CA VAL A 142 9.19 -22.08 -16.29
C VAL A 142 9.04 -20.71 -15.65
N ALA A 143 9.61 -20.54 -14.45
CA ALA A 143 9.66 -19.24 -13.78
C ALA A 143 10.71 -18.35 -14.47
N GLU A 144 10.25 -17.25 -15.06
CA GLU A 144 11.11 -16.27 -15.70
C GLU A 144 11.15 -14.98 -14.88
N THR A 145 12.34 -14.60 -14.41
CA THR A 145 12.58 -13.34 -13.69
C THR A 145 13.17 -12.30 -14.63
N ARG A 146 12.60 -11.09 -14.65
CA ARG A 146 13.10 -9.95 -15.42
C ARG A 146 12.93 -8.65 -14.65
N GLU A 147 13.77 -7.65 -14.95
CA GLU A 147 13.60 -6.29 -14.41
C GLU A 147 12.54 -5.49 -15.16
N TRP A 148 11.64 -4.86 -14.41
CA TRP A 148 10.55 -4.02 -14.93
C TRP A 148 10.49 -2.67 -14.24
N ASN A 149 10.10 -1.64 -14.99
CA ASN A 149 9.65 -0.39 -14.39
C ASN A 149 8.46 -0.70 -13.48
N THR A 150 8.58 -0.23 -12.25
CA THR A 150 7.67 -0.54 -11.17
C THR A 150 7.26 0.76 -10.51
N GLY A 151 5.97 0.87 -10.27
CA GLY A 151 5.40 2.12 -9.81
C GLY A 151 4.32 1.92 -8.78
N LEU A 152 4.15 2.94 -7.93
CA LEU A 152 3.11 3.00 -6.93
C LEU A 152 1.88 3.66 -7.55
N LEU A 153 0.79 2.89 -7.70
CA LEU A 153 -0.48 3.38 -8.21
C LEU A 153 -1.14 4.34 -7.21
N ALA A 154 -1.55 5.51 -7.72
CA ALA A 154 -2.49 6.38 -7.05
C ALA A 154 -3.89 5.82 -7.31
N GLU A 155 -4.48 5.13 -6.34
CA GLU A 155 -5.87 4.72 -6.50
C GLU A 155 -6.78 5.95 -6.35
N PRO A 156 -7.73 6.19 -7.28
CA PRO A 156 -8.66 7.32 -7.19
C PRO A 156 -9.61 7.26 -5.99
N ARG A 157 -9.70 6.09 -5.30
CA ARG A 157 -10.71 5.83 -4.25
C ARG A 157 -10.13 5.49 -2.87
N GLY A 158 -8.84 5.68 -2.69
CA GLY A 158 -8.19 5.64 -1.38
C GLY A 158 -7.49 4.32 -1.08
N GLY A 159 -6.19 4.44 -0.82
CA GLY A 159 -5.41 3.64 0.11
C GLY A 159 -5.55 2.12 0.13
N TYR A 160 -4.46 1.41 -0.19
CA TYR A 160 -4.33 -0.02 0.10
C TYR A 160 -3.71 -0.28 1.47
N PRO A 161 -4.18 -1.27 2.25
CA PRO A 161 -3.42 -1.78 3.39
C PRO A 161 -2.08 -2.36 2.92
N VAL A 162 -1.06 -2.45 3.79
CA VAL A 162 0.27 -3.00 3.41
C VAL A 162 0.20 -4.46 2.94
N ALA A 163 -0.76 -5.25 3.44
CA ALA A 163 -1.08 -6.57 2.90
C ALA A 163 -1.44 -6.53 1.40
N ALA A 164 -1.96 -5.39 0.94
CA ALA A 164 -2.25 -5.07 -0.45
C ALA A 164 -1.23 -4.11 -1.09
N PHE A 165 -0.07 -3.84 -0.47
CA PHE A 165 1.00 -3.06 -1.11
C PHE A 165 1.52 -3.73 -2.39
N ARG A 166 1.56 -5.08 -2.41
CA ARG A 166 1.82 -5.86 -3.63
C ARG A 166 0.78 -5.61 -4.73
N HIS A 167 -0.43 -5.17 -4.37
CA HIS A 167 -1.48 -4.75 -5.30
C HIS A 167 -1.42 -3.26 -5.65
N ALA A 168 -0.85 -2.43 -4.77
CA ALA A 168 -0.59 -1.01 -5.01
C ALA A 168 0.60 -0.76 -5.95
N VAL A 169 1.49 -1.74 -6.08
CA VAL A 169 2.66 -1.67 -6.91
C VAL A 169 2.41 -2.44 -8.21
N ALA A 170 2.67 -1.81 -9.34
CA ALA A 170 2.43 -2.41 -10.64
C ALA A 170 3.64 -2.32 -11.56
N ARG A 171 3.80 -3.35 -12.39
CA ARG A 171 4.66 -3.28 -13.57
C ARG A 171 4.03 -2.32 -14.57
N CYS A 172 4.86 -1.44 -15.11
CA CYS A 172 4.44 -0.53 -16.15
C CYS A 172 5.49 -0.44 -17.26
N ARG A 173 5.06 0.05 -18.42
CA ARG A 173 5.94 0.59 -19.46
C ARG A 173 5.79 2.10 -19.43
N VAL A 174 6.90 2.82 -19.40
CA VAL A 174 6.90 4.28 -19.51
C VAL A 174 6.92 4.63 -21.00
N THR A 175 6.04 5.52 -21.41
CA THR A 175 5.88 6.02 -22.78
C THR A 175 5.93 7.54 -22.76
N GLU A 176 5.91 8.18 -23.94
CA GLU A 176 5.83 9.64 -24.06
C GLU A 176 4.54 10.21 -23.43
N LEU A 177 3.46 9.42 -23.42
CA LEU A 177 2.15 9.81 -22.92
C LEU A 177 1.95 9.53 -21.42
N GLY A 178 2.86 8.80 -20.78
CA GLY A 178 2.74 8.42 -19.37
C GLY A 178 3.23 7.01 -19.11
N ALA A 179 2.41 6.20 -18.45
CA ALA A 179 2.74 4.82 -18.17
C ALA A 179 1.58 3.86 -18.44
N THR A 180 1.90 2.75 -19.10
CA THR A 180 0.95 1.69 -19.41
C THR A 180 1.12 0.51 -18.46
N LEU A 181 0.06 0.09 -17.77
CA LEU A 181 0.12 -1.08 -16.87
C LEU A 181 0.28 -2.38 -17.66
N VAL A 182 1.16 -3.25 -17.15
CA VAL A 182 1.37 -4.59 -17.72
C VAL A 182 0.59 -5.60 -16.89
N ARG A 183 -0.63 -5.92 -17.35
CA ARG A 183 -1.52 -6.91 -16.72
C ARG A 183 -1.25 -8.31 -17.29
N ASP A 184 -0.12 -8.92 -16.93
CA ASP A 184 0.08 -10.36 -17.20
C ASP A 184 -0.41 -11.12 -15.97
N GLY A 185 -1.53 -11.84 -16.10
CA GLY A 185 -2.13 -12.60 -15.02
C GLY A 185 -1.18 -13.66 -14.48
N GLY A 186 -0.64 -13.44 -13.28
CA GLY A 186 0.24 -14.39 -12.58
C GLY A 186 1.69 -13.95 -12.40
N ALA A 187 2.07 -12.73 -12.80
CA ALA A 187 3.37 -12.19 -12.40
C ALA A 187 3.34 -11.77 -10.92
N GLU A 188 4.29 -12.26 -10.15
CA GLU A 188 4.44 -11.92 -8.74
C GLU A 188 5.70 -11.08 -8.53
N LEU A 189 5.57 -10.07 -7.66
CA LEU A 189 6.69 -9.29 -7.20
C LEU A 189 7.50 -10.14 -6.23
N GLU A 190 8.80 -10.28 -6.52
CA GLU A 190 9.72 -11.02 -5.66
C GLU A 190 9.71 -10.46 -4.24
N ALA A 191 9.65 -11.35 -3.23
CA ALA A 191 9.56 -10.92 -1.83
C ALA A 191 10.75 -10.02 -1.43
N ARG A 192 11.93 -10.27 -2.01
CA ARG A 192 13.15 -9.46 -1.82
C ARG A 192 13.05 -8.04 -2.41
N ALA A 193 12.19 -7.81 -3.41
CA ALA A 193 12.05 -6.52 -4.06
C ALA A 193 11.20 -5.53 -3.24
N VAL A 194 10.29 -6.04 -2.40
CA VAL A 194 9.39 -5.21 -1.56
C VAL A 194 10.16 -4.19 -0.68
N PRO A 195 11.17 -4.58 0.13
CA PRO A 195 11.91 -3.60 0.95
C PRO A 195 12.67 -2.57 0.10
N LEU A 196 13.17 -2.97 -1.08
CA LEU A 196 13.88 -2.07 -2.00
C LEU A 196 12.93 -1.02 -2.60
N ILE A 197 11.71 -1.43 -2.99
CA ILE A 197 10.67 -0.51 -3.48
C ILE A 197 10.28 0.48 -2.39
N ALA A 198 10.07 -0.01 -1.16
CA ALA A 198 9.77 0.87 -0.03
C ALA A 198 10.90 1.89 0.20
N GLN A 199 12.16 1.49 0.09
CA GLN A 199 13.31 2.40 0.19
C GLN A 199 13.33 3.42 -0.96
N ALA A 200 13.01 3.01 -2.19
CA ALA A 200 12.97 3.92 -3.32
C ALA A 200 11.86 4.98 -3.18
N VAL A 201 10.66 4.57 -2.72
CA VAL A 201 9.58 5.51 -2.39
C VAL A 201 10.01 6.48 -1.28
N ARG A 202 10.76 6.02 -0.27
CA ARG A 202 11.33 6.92 0.75
C ARG A 202 12.28 7.96 0.18
N ARG A 203 13.07 7.62 -0.84
CA ARG A 203 13.97 8.58 -1.50
C ARG A 203 13.19 9.66 -2.23
N LEU A 204 12.08 9.31 -2.89
CA LEU A 204 11.17 10.29 -3.49
C LEU A 204 10.56 11.24 -2.45
N LEU A 205 10.43 10.76 -1.20
CA LEU A 205 9.90 11.50 -0.07
C LEU A 205 10.96 12.24 0.76
N ARG A 206 12.24 12.27 0.39
CA ARG A 206 13.27 13.05 1.09
C ARG A 206 13.51 14.35 0.35
#